data_AF-A0A7V8VUR1-F1
#
_entry.id   AF-A0A7V8VUR1-F1
#
_cell.length_a   1.000
_cell.length_b   1.000
_cell.length_c   1.000
_cell.angle_alpha   90.00
_cell.angle_beta   90.00
_cell.angle_gamma   90.00
#
_symmetry.space_group_name_H-M   'P 1'
#
loop_
_entity.id
_entity.type
_entity.pdbx_description
1 polymer ?
#
loop_
_entity_poly.entity_id
_entity_poly.type
_entity_poly.pdbx_seq_one_letter_code
_entity_poly.pdbx_strand_id
1 'polypeptide(L)' 'PAPEAELPDTGVGQEWERALSSLFIRTPVYGTRASTVLLVDRAGAASFVERSFAAGARQGEEVRYSFEIERS' A
#
# COMPACT_ATOMS: atom_id res chain seq x y z
N PRO A 1 -0.22 -1.80 12.80
CA PRO A 1 -0.86 -0.61 13.40
C PRO A 1 0.17 0.15 14.26
N ALA A 2 0.10 1.47 14.26
CA ALA A 2 0.94 2.32 15.09
C ALA A 2 0.50 2.29 16.57
N PRO A 3 1.38 2.64 17.53
CA PRO A 3 1.01 2.89 18.92
C PRO A 3 -0.04 4.01 19.03
N GLU A 4 -0.90 3.93 20.05
CA GLU A 4 -2.01 4.87 20.23
C GLU A 4 -1.57 6.33 20.36
N ALA A 5 -0.45 6.57 21.04
CA ALA A 5 0.13 7.90 21.21
C ALA A 5 0.69 8.51 19.91
N GLU A 6 0.86 7.71 18.86
CA GLU A 6 1.35 8.15 17.54
C GLU A 6 0.23 8.23 16.50
N LEU A 7 -1.02 7.88 16.87
CA LEU A 7 -2.14 7.99 15.96
C LEU A 7 -2.46 9.47 15.69
N PRO A 8 -2.69 9.85 14.43
CA PRO A 8 -3.16 11.19 14.11
C PRO A 8 -4.61 11.37 14.58
N ASP A 9 -5.04 12.62 14.70
CA ASP A 9 -6.46 12.97 14.89
C ASP A 9 -6.98 13.61 13.61
N THR A 10 -7.45 12.77 12.69
CA THR A 10 -7.99 13.18 11.39
C THR A 10 -9.52 13.32 11.42
N GLY A 11 -10.17 12.99 12.54
CA GLY A 11 -11.61 13.05 12.71
C GLY A 11 -12.39 11.80 12.28
N VAL A 12 -11.72 10.70 11.91
CA VAL A 12 -12.39 9.43 11.55
C VAL A 12 -12.71 8.52 12.75
N GLY A 13 -12.30 8.95 13.95
CA GLY A 13 -12.48 8.21 15.19
C GLY A 13 -11.36 7.21 15.47
N GLN A 14 -11.06 6.99 16.75
CA GLN A 14 -9.84 6.30 17.19
C GLN A 14 -9.70 4.85 16.68
N GLU A 15 -10.82 4.13 16.54
CA GLU A 15 -10.79 2.77 15.99
C GLU A 15 -10.31 2.76 14.53
N TRP A 16 -10.79 3.71 13.72
CA TRP A 16 -10.38 3.88 12.34
C TRP A 16 -8.95 4.40 12.23
N GLU A 17 -8.54 5.34 13.08
CA GLU A 17 -7.13 5.79 13.12
C GLU A 17 -6.19 4.60 13.35
N ARG A 18 -6.53 3.73 14.31
CA ARG A 18 -5.77 2.52 14.59
C ARG A 18 -5.79 1.56 13.40
N ALA A 19 -6.95 1.32 12.78
CA ALA A 19 -7.06 0.39 11.65
C ALA A 19 -6.27 0.87 10.42
N LEU A 20 -6.34 2.17 10.10
CA LEU A 20 -5.72 2.78 8.93
C LEU A 20 -4.20 2.96 9.10
N SER A 21 -3.68 2.96 10.34
CA SER A 21 -2.23 2.99 10.62
C SER A 21 -1.48 1.69 10.26
N SER A 22 -2.16 0.66 9.76
CA SER A 22 -1.53 -0.60 9.37
C SER A 22 -0.88 -0.52 7.99
N LEU A 23 0.31 -1.10 7.84
CA LEU A 23 0.95 -1.31 6.52
C LEU A 23 0.05 -2.11 5.56
N PHE A 24 -0.77 -3.00 6.12
CA PHE A 24 -1.79 -3.74 5.38
C PHE A 24 -3.09 -3.73 6.18
N ILE A 25 -4.06 -2.95 5.72
CA ILE A 25 -5.33 -2.69 6.40
C ILE A 25 -6.26 -3.89 6.16
N ARG A 26 -6.77 -4.46 7.25
CA ARG A 26 -7.70 -5.60 7.22
C ARG A 26 -8.88 -5.32 8.13
N THR A 27 -9.97 -4.85 7.55
CA THR A 27 -11.26 -4.73 8.25
C THR A 27 -12.35 -5.44 7.44
N PRO A 28 -13.51 -5.74 8.03
CA PRO A 28 -14.62 -6.39 7.31
C PRO A 28 -15.16 -5.59 6.13
N VAL A 29 -15.11 -4.25 6.21
CA VAL A 29 -15.74 -3.33 5.23
C VAL A 29 -14.74 -2.48 4.44
N TYR A 30 -13.47 -2.43 4.85
CA TYR A 30 -12.40 -1.67 4.20
C TYR A 30 -11.04 -2.37 4.35
N GLY A 31 -10.17 -2.30 3.34
CA GLY A 31 -8.85 -2.90 3.45
C GLY A 31 -7.94 -2.62 2.26
N THR A 32 -6.68 -3.00 2.40
CA THR A 32 -5.66 -2.84 1.36
C THR A 32 -6.03 -3.65 0.12
N ARG A 33 -6.14 -2.97 -1.02
CA ARG A 33 -6.52 -3.55 -2.32
C ARG A 33 -5.34 -3.86 -3.21
N ALA A 34 -4.21 -3.19 -3.00
CA ALA A 34 -2.99 -3.41 -3.75
C ALA A 34 -1.75 -3.16 -2.87
N SER A 35 -0.63 -3.77 -3.23
CA SER A 35 0.69 -3.45 -2.68
C SER A 35 1.68 -3.37 -3.83
N THR A 36 2.44 -2.27 -3.86
CA THR A 36 3.26 -1.90 -5.01
C THR A 36 4.70 -1.73 -4.58
N VAL A 37 5.62 -2.32 -5.34
CA VAL A 37 7.06 -2.14 -5.21
C VAL A 37 7.55 -1.46 -6.48
N LEU A 38 8.17 -0.29 -6.32
CA LEU A 38 8.86 0.43 -7.38
C LEU A 38 10.35 0.46 -7.04
N LEU A 39 11.17 -0.20 -7.85
CA LEU A 39 12.62 -0.11 -7.79
C LEU A 39 13.10 0.77 -8.93
N VAL A 40 13.95 1.75 -8.62
CA VAL A 40 14.58 2.61 -9.62
C VAL A 40 16.07 2.62 -9.34
N ASP A 41 16.87 2.28 -10.35
CA ASP A 41 18.32 2.35 -10.22
C ASP A 41 18.89 3.73 -10.59
N ARG A 42 20.21 3.90 -10.48
CA ARG A 42 20.87 5.18 -10.82
C ARG A 42 20.93 5.47 -12.32
N ALA A 43 20.77 4.45 -13.17
CA ALA A 43 20.73 4.61 -14.61
C ALA A 43 19.37 5.11 -15.09
N GLY A 44 18.31 4.92 -14.29
CA GLY A 44 16.94 5.31 -14.60
C GLY A 44 16.04 4.12 -14.94
N ALA A 45 16.57 2.90 -14.88
CA ALA A 45 15.78 1.70 -15.12
C ALA A 45 14.86 1.45 -13.93
N ALA A 46 13.56 1.34 -14.22
CA ALA A 46 12.52 1.12 -13.23
C ALA A 46 11.91 -0.28 -13.38
N SER A 47 11.70 -0.94 -12.24
CA SER A 47 10.91 -2.16 -12.10
C SER A 47 9.71 -1.87 -11.21
N PHE A 48 8.52 -2.05 -11.76
CA PHE A 48 7.26 -1.92 -11.04
C PHE A 48 6.65 -3.31 -10.87
N VAL A 49 6.30 -3.65 -9.63
CA VAL A 49 5.57 -4.88 -9.30
C VAL A 49 4.37 -4.49 -8.43
N GLU A 50 3.17 -4.84 -8.86
CA GLU A 50 1.96 -4.63 -8.06
C GLU A 50 1.21 -5.92 -7.87
N ARG A 51 0.78 -6.16 -6.64
CA ARG A 51 -0.05 -7.29 -6.27
C ARG A 51 -1.41 -6.80 -5.80
N SER A 52 -2.47 -7.31 -6.40
CA SER A 52 -3.85 -6.99 -6.02
C SER A 52 -4.38 -7.95 -4.95
N PHE A 53 -5.37 -7.49 -4.17
CA PHE A 53 -6.06 -8.25 -3.13
C PHE A 53 -7.57 -8.06 -3.23
N ALA A 54 -8.29 -9.17 -3.27
CA ALA A 54 -9.74 -9.20 -3.16
C ALA A 54 -10.21 -9.12 -1.70
N ALA A 55 -11.53 -9.13 -1.49
CA ALA A 55 -12.11 -9.18 -0.15
C ALA A 55 -11.51 -10.32 0.68
N GLY A 56 -11.32 -10.08 1.98
CA GLY A 56 -10.68 -11.05 2.88
C GLY A 56 -9.16 -11.18 2.71
N ALA A 57 -8.50 -10.23 2.04
CA ALA A 57 -7.06 -10.26 1.74
C ALA A 57 -6.63 -11.45 0.86
N ARG A 58 -7.56 -11.98 0.06
CA ARG A 58 -7.23 -13.02 -0.92
C ARG A 58 -6.38 -12.40 -2.03
N GLN A 59 -5.17 -12.91 -2.23
CA GLN A 59 -4.31 -12.48 -3.31
C GLN A 59 -5.01 -12.65 -4.67
N GLY A 60 -5.00 -11.59 -5.45
CA GLY A 60 -5.44 -11.54 -6.83
C GLY A 60 -4.26 -11.60 -7.79
N GLU A 61 -4.37 -10.88 -8.90
CA GLU A 61 -3.33 -10.82 -9.92
C GLU A 61 -2.09 -10.06 -9.45
N GLU A 62 -0.95 -10.40 -10.04
CA GLU A 62 0.30 -9.67 -9.91
C GLU A 62 0.72 -9.19 -11.30
N VAL A 63 0.99 -7.89 -11.42
CA VAL A 63 1.47 -7.27 -12.66
C VAL A 63 2.90 -6.79 -12.49
N ARG A 64 3.66 -6.86 -13.58
CA ARG A 64 5.08 -6.48 -13.61
C ARG A 64 5.36 -5.64 -14.84
N TYR A 65 5.97 -4.48 -14.65
CA TYR A 65 6.39 -3.60 -15.73
C TYR A 65 7.86 -3.22 -15.54
N SER A 66 8.57 -3.08 -16.67
CA SER A 66 9.92 -2.54 -16.72
C SER A 66 9.94 -1.39 -17.72
N PHE A 67 10.47 -0.24 -17.31
CA PHE A 67 10.52 0.96 -18.14
C PHE A 67 11.68 1.88 -17.72
N GLU A 68 12.09 2.78 -18.60
CA GLU A 68 13.07 3.83 -18.29
C GLU A 68 12.34 5.08 -17.79
N ILE A 69 12.88 5.74 -16.76
CA ILE A 69 12.37 7.03 -16.28
C ILE A 69 13.07 8.16 -17.03
N GLU A 70 12.30 8.96 -17.76
CA GLU A 70 12.80 10.18 -18.38
C GLU A 70 13.19 11.20 -17.31
N ARG A 71 14.38 11.78 -17.43
CA ARG A 71 14.82 12.89 -16.60
C ARG A 71 14.42 14.20 -17.27
N SER A 72 13.61 15.01 -16.60
CA SER A 72 13.23 16.37 -17.01
C SER A 72 14.30 17.40 -16.70
#